data_AF-A0A8H6VNY6-F1
#
_entry.id   AF-A0A8H6VNY6-F1
#
_cell.length_a   1.000
_cell.length_b   1.000
_cell.length_c   1.000
_cell.angle_alpha   90.00
_cell.angle_beta   90.00
_cell.angle_gamma   90.00
#
_symmetry.space_group_name_H-M   'P 1'
#
loop_
_entity.id
_entity.type
_entity.pdbx_description
1 polymer ?
#
loop_
_entity_poly.entity_id
_entity_poly.type
_entity_poly.pdbx_seq_one_letter_code
_entity_poly.pdbx_strand_id
1 'polypeptide(L)'
;MSSWWDKYLAPGDIRRQNESSSKPAPIERPATAPPDPSQRNTPERRVDAATRARRQNGLLLGGIAFTCLSAFVTRRALAKKKLAAYPKFVKAVPGQGQKIDVPTFAPSNTQPKAEGGLDAAEALFLATLNVASVFMLGTGAFMKYNDIADVEDMRNWVREGVGYDVYAGDSEADKEIEAWMADILSRKDGVGDLKTSIVEKMAELAELDKKKSVSQELAELEKKKKALEARERA
;
A
#
# COMPACT_ATOMS: atom_id res chain seq x y z
N MET A 1 10.89 -29.94 -20.97
CA MET A 1 10.55 -30.14 -19.54
C MET A 1 10.46 -28.77 -18.90
N SER A 2 9.26 -28.29 -18.53
CA SER A 2 9.09 -26.99 -17.89
C SER A 2 9.69 -27.01 -16.48
N SER A 3 10.51 -26.03 -16.11
CA SER A 3 11.09 -25.97 -14.77
C SER A 3 10.03 -25.59 -13.71
N TRP A 4 10.29 -25.92 -12.43
CA TRP A 4 9.43 -25.49 -11.32
C TRP A 4 9.30 -23.95 -11.28
N TRP A 5 10.40 -23.25 -11.59
CA TRP A 5 10.43 -21.80 -11.73
C TRP A 5 9.51 -21.32 -12.87
N ASP A 6 9.51 -21.99 -14.02
CA ASP A 6 8.65 -21.61 -15.15
C ASP A 6 7.16 -21.81 -14.87
N LYS A 7 6.82 -22.81 -14.07
CA LYS A 7 5.42 -23.11 -13.77
C LYS A 7 4.78 -22.08 -12.84
N TYR A 8 5.54 -21.59 -11.86
CA TYR A 8 5.00 -20.74 -10.79
C TYR A 8 5.43 -19.28 -10.88
N LEU A 9 6.63 -19.00 -11.41
CA LEU A 9 7.22 -17.66 -11.42
C LEU A 9 7.48 -17.08 -12.81
N ALA A 10 7.43 -17.87 -13.89
CA ALA A 10 7.68 -17.28 -15.21
C ALA A 10 6.57 -16.28 -15.59
N PRO A 11 6.96 -15.17 -16.26
CA PRO A 11 6.03 -14.26 -16.92
C PRO A 11 5.03 -15.01 -17.79
N GLY A 12 3.79 -14.52 -17.84
CA GLY A 12 2.71 -15.10 -18.65
C GLY A 12 3.12 -15.35 -20.11
N ASP A 13 3.93 -14.46 -20.69
CA ASP A 13 4.49 -14.57 -22.04
C ASP A 13 5.28 -15.88 -22.27
N ILE A 14 6.15 -16.27 -21.33
CA ILE A 14 6.96 -17.49 -21.43
C ILE A 14 6.09 -18.74 -21.24
N ARG A 15 5.09 -18.66 -20.36
CA ARG A 15 4.12 -19.76 -20.15
C ARG A 15 3.27 -19.98 -21.40
N ARG A 16 2.80 -18.90 -22.06
CA ARG A 16 2.06 -18.92 -23.33
C ARG A 16 2.91 -19.50 -24.48
N GLN A 17 4.18 -19.08 -24.57
CA GLN A 17 5.08 -19.59 -25.60
C GLN A 17 5.28 -21.10 -25.47
N ASN A 18 5.47 -21.60 -24.24
CA ASN A 18 5.59 -23.04 -23.96
C ASN A 18 4.28 -23.81 -24.19
N GLU A 19 3.12 -23.21 -23.91
CA GLU A 19 1.81 -23.83 -24.20
C GLU A 19 1.57 -23.90 -25.71
N SER A 20 1.94 -22.86 -26.47
CA SER A 20 1.85 -22.82 -27.93
C SER A 20 2.78 -23.82 -28.62
N SER A 21 3.98 -24.07 -28.08
CA SER A 21 4.90 -25.09 -28.61
C SER A 21 4.46 -26.52 -28.32
N SER A 22 3.55 -26.73 -27.37
CA SER A 22 3.04 -28.05 -26.98
C SER A 22 1.80 -28.49 -27.77
N LYS A 23 1.18 -27.57 -28.53
CA LYS A 23 0.04 -27.87 -29.39
C LYS A 23 0.53 -28.27 -30.79
N PRO A 24 0.29 -29.50 -31.28
CA PRO A 24 0.69 -29.88 -32.62
C PRO A 24 -0.09 -29.02 -33.64
N ALA A 25 0.63 -28.20 -34.41
CA ALA A 25 0.06 -27.40 -35.47
C ALA A 25 -0.33 -28.28 -36.68
N PRO A 26 -1.50 -28.07 -37.30
CA PRO A 26 -1.69 -28.44 -38.70
C PRO A 26 -0.79 -27.54 -39.56
N ILE A 27 -0.04 -28.19 -40.43
CA ILE A 27 0.96 -27.61 -41.35
C ILE A 27 0.27 -26.69 -42.39
N GLU A 28 1.02 -25.69 -42.86
CA GLU A 28 0.82 -24.75 -44.00
C GLU A 28 0.10 -23.39 -43.76
N ARG A 29 0.92 -22.32 -43.69
CA ARG A 29 0.91 -21.17 -44.64
C ARG A 29 2.14 -20.25 -44.44
N PRO A 30 2.64 -19.57 -45.50
CA PRO A 30 3.92 -18.87 -45.47
C PRO A 30 3.85 -17.51 -44.76
N ALA A 31 4.96 -17.16 -44.13
CA ALA A 31 5.19 -15.96 -43.35
C ALA A 31 5.37 -14.70 -44.23
N THR A 32 4.31 -13.94 -44.48
CA THR A 32 4.40 -12.48 -44.71
C THR A 32 3.03 -11.83 -44.50
N ALA A 33 2.71 -11.44 -43.28
CA ALA A 33 1.62 -10.50 -43.01
C ALA A 33 2.09 -9.53 -41.91
N PRO A 34 1.89 -8.21 -42.06
CA PRO A 34 2.19 -7.25 -41.00
C PRO A 34 1.37 -7.59 -39.75
N PRO A 35 1.89 -7.33 -38.53
CA PRO A 35 1.16 -7.60 -37.29
C PRO A 35 -0.14 -6.79 -37.29
N ASP A 36 -1.26 -7.50 -37.28
CA ASP A 36 -2.61 -6.93 -37.24
C ASP A 36 -2.79 -6.11 -35.95
N PRO A 37 -3.03 -4.78 -36.03
CA PRO A 37 -3.20 -3.94 -34.84
C PRO A 37 -4.43 -4.30 -34.01
N SER A 38 -5.34 -5.12 -34.52
CA SER A 38 -6.55 -5.57 -33.81
C SER A 38 -6.30 -6.61 -32.72
N GLN A 39 -5.15 -7.29 -32.70
CA GLN A 39 -4.81 -8.25 -31.63
C GLN A 39 -4.33 -7.59 -30.33
N ARG A 40 -4.10 -6.27 -30.31
CA ARG A 40 -3.64 -5.57 -29.09
C ARG A 40 -4.76 -5.40 -28.05
N ASN A 41 -6.03 -5.63 -28.43
CA ASN A 41 -7.22 -5.34 -27.61
C ASN A 41 -8.11 -6.56 -27.34
N THR A 42 -7.64 -7.79 -27.54
CA THR A 42 -8.37 -8.95 -26.98
C THR A 42 -8.07 -9.01 -25.48
N PRO A 43 -9.09 -8.99 -24.60
CA PRO A 43 -8.85 -9.19 -23.18
C PRO A 43 -8.19 -10.56 -23.03
N GLU A 44 -6.90 -10.55 -22.66
CA GLU A 44 -6.12 -11.75 -22.44
C GLU A 44 -6.97 -12.73 -21.63
N ARG A 45 -7.15 -13.95 -22.15
CA ARG A 45 -7.94 -15.00 -21.48
C ARG A 45 -7.37 -15.18 -20.09
N ARG A 46 -8.02 -14.56 -19.10
CA ARG A 46 -7.60 -14.54 -17.71
C ARG A 46 -7.59 -15.98 -17.19
N VAL A 47 -6.63 -16.26 -16.33
CA VAL A 47 -6.54 -17.53 -15.58
C VAL A 47 -7.89 -17.80 -14.90
N ASP A 48 -8.27 -19.07 -14.76
CA ASP A 48 -9.54 -19.46 -14.13
C ASP A 48 -9.76 -18.74 -12.78
N ALA A 49 -11.00 -18.29 -12.53
CA ALA A 49 -11.35 -17.43 -11.40
C ALA A 49 -10.98 -18.06 -10.04
N ALA A 50 -11.12 -19.38 -9.94
CA ALA A 50 -10.74 -20.14 -8.75
C ALA A 50 -9.22 -20.11 -8.50
N THR A 51 -8.41 -20.13 -9.55
CA THR A 51 -6.95 -20.04 -9.45
C THR A 51 -6.52 -18.62 -9.07
N ARG A 52 -7.18 -17.60 -9.63
CA ARG A 52 -6.97 -16.19 -9.30
C ARG A 52 -7.22 -15.91 -7.81
N ALA A 53 -8.36 -16.34 -7.30
CA ALA A 53 -8.73 -16.15 -5.90
C ALA A 53 -7.75 -16.83 -4.92
N ARG A 54 -7.20 -17.99 -5.27
CA ARG A 54 -6.18 -18.68 -4.45
C ARG A 54 -4.88 -17.89 -4.38
N ARG A 55 -4.44 -17.31 -5.51
CA ARG A 55 -3.20 -16.50 -5.56
C ARG A 55 -3.35 -15.20 -4.75
N GLN A 56 -4.47 -14.51 -4.91
CA GLN A 56 -4.76 -13.27 -4.17
C GLN A 56 -4.88 -13.51 -2.66
N ASN A 57 -5.60 -14.56 -2.27
CA ASN A 57 -5.80 -14.87 -0.85
C ASN A 57 -4.54 -15.50 -0.20
N GLY A 58 -3.65 -16.13 -0.97
CA GLY A 58 -2.46 -16.80 -0.43
C GLY A 58 -1.54 -15.85 0.31
N LEU A 59 -1.19 -14.71 -0.29
CA LEU A 59 -0.29 -13.73 0.34
C LEU A 59 -0.97 -13.02 1.53
N LEU A 60 -2.25 -12.68 1.40
CA LEU A 60 -3.01 -12.04 2.48
C LEU A 60 -3.16 -12.97 3.70
N LEU A 61 -3.61 -14.21 3.49
CA LEU A 61 -3.78 -15.18 4.56
C LEU A 61 -2.42 -15.55 5.18
N GLY A 62 -1.38 -15.67 4.36
CA GLY A 62 -0.01 -15.85 4.82
C GLY A 62 0.47 -14.69 5.70
N GLY A 63 0.23 -13.44 5.27
CA GLY A 63 0.56 -12.24 6.03
C GLY A 63 -0.21 -12.13 7.34
N ILE A 64 -1.51 -12.42 7.35
CA ILE A 64 -2.34 -12.45 8.57
C ILE A 64 -1.83 -13.53 9.54
N ALA A 65 -1.63 -14.75 9.06
CA ALA A 65 -1.13 -15.86 9.88
C ALA A 65 0.25 -15.54 10.48
N PHE A 66 1.15 -15.00 9.66
CA PHE A 66 2.49 -14.62 10.08
C PHE A 66 2.47 -13.45 11.08
N THR A 67 1.58 -12.47 10.90
CA THR A 67 1.40 -11.36 11.85
C THR A 67 0.87 -11.86 13.20
N CYS A 68 -0.11 -12.76 13.20
CA CYS A 68 -0.61 -13.37 14.43
C CYS A 68 0.48 -14.17 15.15
N LEU A 69 1.28 -14.95 14.42
CA LEU A 69 2.38 -15.73 14.97
C LEU A 69 3.50 -14.81 15.50
N SER A 70 3.84 -13.74 14.78
CA SER A 70 4.78 -12.69 15.21
C SER A 70 4.33 -12.04 16.51
N ALA A 71 3.07 -11.62 16.58
CA ALA A 71 2.48 -11.01 17.76
C ALA A 71 2.48 -11.98 18.96
N PHE A 72 2.23 -13.27 18.72
CA PHE A 72 2.29 -14.30 19.75
C PHE A 72 3.70 -14.47 20.33
N VAL A 73 4.71 -14.58 19.46
CA VAL A 73 6.12 -14.68 19.87
C VAL A 73 6.54 -13.43 20.65
N THR A 74 6.16 -12.25 20.17
CA THR A 74 6.44 -10.97 20.83
C THR A 74 5.77 -10.90 22.21
N ARG A 75 4.50 -11.31 22.32
CA ARG A 75 3.79 -11.35 23.60
C ARG A 75 4.48 -12.30 24.59
N ARG A 76 4.94 -13.46 24.13
CA ARG A 76 5.68 -14.42 24.96
C ARG A 76 7.02 -13.84 25.44
N ALA A 77 7.78 -13.20 24.55
CA ALA A 77 9.05 -12.57 24.89
C ALA A 77 8.87 -11.42 25.90
N LEU A 78 7.90 -10.53 25.65
CA LEU A 78 7.56 -9.43 26.55
C LEU A 78 7.05 -9.92 27.90
N ALA A 79 6.26 -11.00 27.95
CA ALA A 79 5.78 -11.56 29.21
C ALA A 79 6.93 -12.09 30.09
N LYS A 80 7.93 -12.74 29.50
CA LYS A 80 9.13 -13.18 30.22
C LYS A 80 9.91 -11.99 30.78
N LYS A 81 10.10 -10.92 29.98
CA LYS A 81 10.80 -9.70 30.40
C LYS A 81 10.03 -8.94 31.48
N LYS A 82 8.69 -8.84 31.37
CA LYS A 82 7.84 -8.25 32.41
C LYS A 82 7.95 -9.01 33.74
N LEU A 83 7.91 -10.34 33.73
CA LEU A 83 8.08 -11.13 34.96
C LEU A 83 9.47 -11.01 35.59
N ALA A 84 10.51 -10.75 34.78
CA ALA A 84 11.86 -10.50 35.27
C ALA A 84 12.06 -9.06 35.79
N ALA A 85 11.36 -8.09 35.20
CA ALA A 85 11.44 -6.67 35.57
C ALA A 85 10.59 -6.30 36.79
N TYR A 86 9.48 -7.02 37.04
CA TYR A 86 8.68 -6.80 38.24
C TYR A 86 9.42 -7.33 39.48
N PRO A 87 9.67 -6.48 40.51
CA PRO A 87 10.29 -6.94 41.75
C PRO A 87 9.38 -7.99 42.38
N LYS A 88 9.90 -9.21 42.55
CA LYS A 88 9.20 -10.27 43.28
C LYS A 88 9.05 -9.80 44.73
N PHE A 89 7.85 -9.44 45.14
CA PHE A 89 7.50 -9.05 46.52
C PHE A 89 7.57 -10.19 47.55
N VAL A 90 8.12 -11.35 47.17
CA VAL A 90 8.13 -12.55 48.00
C VAL A 90 9.51 -13.18 47.94
N LYS A 91 10.32 -12.96 48.98
CA LYS A 91 11.48 -13.80 49.29
C LYS A 91 11.23 -14.48 50.63
N ALA A 92 11.39 -15.80 50.67
CA ALA A 92 11.44 -16.53 51.92
C ALA A 92 12.69 -16.11 52.70
N VAL A 93 12.52 -15.70 53.95
CA VAL A 93 13.62 -15.40 54.86
C VAL A 93 14.36 -16.72 55.16
N PRO A 94 15.66 -16.85 54.84
CA PRO A 94 16.42 -18.05 55.19
C PRO A 94 16.65 -18.07 56.70
N GLY A 95 16.04 -19.03 57.40
CA GLY A 95 16.27 -19.27 58.83
C GLY A 95 15.03 -19.32 59.73
N GLN A 96 13.85 -18.92 59.24
CA GLN A 96 12.58 -19.09 59.96
C GLN A 96 11.63 -19.91 59.09
N GLY A 97 11.17 -21.06 59.60
CA GLY A 97 10.20 -21.95 58.93
C GLY A 97 8.81 -21.35 58.70
N GLN A 98 8.67 -20.03 58.80
CA GLN A 98 7.45 -19.28 58.51
C GLN A 98 7.67 -18.43 57.26
N LYS A 99 6.87 -18.68 56.23
CA LYS A 99 6.78 -17.82 55.05
C LYS A 99 6.15 -16.49 55.47
N ILE A 100 6.98 -15.54 55.87
CA ILE A 100 6.55 -14.17 56.13
C ILE A 100 6.74 -13.40 54.82
N ASP A 101 5.62 -12.95 54.23
CA ASP A 101 5.61 -12.18 52.98
C ASP A 101 6.05 -10.75 53.28
N VAL A 102 7.36 -10.49 53.25
CA VAL A 102 7.93 -9.15 53.40
C VAL A 102 8.17 -8.52 52.02
N PRO A 103 7.56 -7.37 51.69
CA PRO A 103 7.81 -6.68 50.44
C PRO A 103 9.26 -6.20 50.41
N THR A 104 10.10 -6.86 49.60
CA THR A 104 11.47 -6.39 49.37
C THR A 104 11.40 -5.24 48.37
N PHE A 105 11.47 -4.01 48.87
CA PHE A 105 11.65 -2.82 48.03
C PHE A 105 13.03 -2.90 47.39
N ALA A 106 13.09 -3.27 46.10
CA ALA A 106 14.30 -3.07 45.32
C ALA A 106 14.52 -1.55 45.20
N PRO A 107 15.65 -0.99 45.66
CA PRO A 107 15.91 0.43 45.50
C PRO A 107 15.87 0.78 44.01
N SER A 108 15.23 1.90 43.65
CA SER A 108 15.03 2.37 42.27
C SER A 108 16.35 2.53 41.48
N ASN A 109 17.50 2.53 42.16
CA ASN A 109 18.83 2.62 41.59
C ASN A 109 19.46 1.28 41.18
N THR A 110 18.84 0.14 41.49
CA THR A 110 19.34 -1.15 41.02
C THR A 110 18.79 -1.40 39.62
N GLN A 111 19.57 -1.02 38.60
CA GLN A 111 19.28 -1.39 37.22
C GLN A 111 19.12 -2.93 37.13
N PRO A 112 18.05 -3.45 36.53
CA PRO A 112 17.94 -4.88 36.29
C PRO A 112 19.17 -5.31 35.48
N LYS A 113 19.74 -6.47 35.83
CA LYS A 113 20.95 -7.00 35.21
C LYS A 113 20.64 -7.33 33.73
N ALA A 114 20.84 -6.36 32.85
CA ALA A 114 20.57 -6.46 31.42
C ALA A 114 21.84 -6.92 30.71
N GLU A 115 21.78 -8.08 30.08
CA GLU A 115 22.80 -8.57 29.13
C GLU A 115 22.64 -7.76 27.82
N GLY A 116 23.14 -6.52 27.80
CA GLY A 116 22.77 -5.52 26.78
C GLY A 116 22.95 -5.95 25.33
N GLY A 117 23.98 -6.74 25.01
CA GLY A 117 24.21 -7.24 23.65
C GLY A 117 23.21 -8.31 23.20
N LEU A 118 22.93 -9.28 24.06
CA LEU A 118 21.98 -10.35 23.78
C LEU A 118 20.54 -9.83 23.76
N ASP A 119 20.23 -8.91 24.67
CA ASP A 119 18.93 -8.25 24.78
C ASP A 119 18.64 -7.35 23.57
N ALA A 120 19.65 -6.63 23.07
CA ALA A 120 19.56 -5.83 21.86
C ALA A 120 19.38 -6.69 20.60
N ALA A 121 20.10 -7.82 20.48
CA ALA A 121 19.93 -8.74 19.36
C ALA A 121 18.53 -9.35 19.33
N GLU A 122 18.00 -9.78 20.49
CA GLU A 122 16.63 -10.26 20.60
C GLU A 122 15.61 -9.17 20.23
N ALA A 123 15.82 -7.93 20.70
CA ALA A 123 14.97 -6.80 20.38
C ALA A 123 14.98 -6.48 18.87
N LEU A 124 16.15 -6.55 18.22
CA LEU A 124 16.29 -6.35 16.78
C LEU A 124 15.50 -7.40 16.01
N PHE A 125 15.66 -8.69 16.35
CA PHE A 125 14.89 -9.76 15.69
C PHE A 125 13.39 -9.64 15.94
N LEU A 126 12.96 -9.28 17.15
CA LEU A 126 11.55 -9.03 17.44
C LEU A 126 10.99 -7.85 16.65
N ALA A 127 11.78 -6.79 16.47
CA ALA A 127 11.39 -5.62 15.69
C ALA A 127 11.28 -5.96 14.20
N THR A 128 12.28 -6.62 13.62
CA THR A 128 12.28 -6.97 12.19
C THR A 128 11.17 -7.96 11.85
N LEU A 129 10.90 -8.93 12.72
CA LEU A 129 9.81 -9.91 12.51
C LEU A 129 8.44 -9.21 12.51
N ASN A 130 8.20 -8.28 13.43
CA ASN A 130 6.95 -7.51 13.46
C ASN A 130 6.81 -6.60 12.23
N VAL A 131 7.84 -5.84 11.87
CA VAL A 131 7.80 -4.96 10.68
C VAL A 131 7.61 -5.77 9.40
N ALA A 132 8.36 -6.88 9.25
CA ALA A 132 8.22 -7.78 8.11
C ALA A 132 6.80 -8.37 8.02
N SER A 133 6.19 -8.69 9.17
CA SER A 133 4.82 -9.23 9.19
C SER A 133 3.77 -8.23 8.74
N VAL A 134 3.87 -6.98 9.23
CA VAL A 134 2.97 -5.89 8.82
C VAL A 134 3.17 -5.55 7.35
N PHE A 135 4.41 -5.57 6.85
CA PHE A 135 4.71 -5.38 5.44
C PHE A 135 4.09 -6.47 4.56
N MET A 136 4.22 -7.74 4.95
CA MET A 136 3.66 -8.86 4.21
C MET A 136 2.13 -8.81 4.19
N LEU A 137 1.50 -8.49 5.32
CA LEU A 137 0.06 -8.27 5.41
C LEU A 137 -0.38 -7.07 4.55
N GLY A 138 0.34 -5.95 4.63
CA GLY A 138 0.05 -4.74 3.86
C GLY A 138 0.12 -4.99 2.35
N THR A 139 1.18 -5.68 1.90
CA THR A 139 1.34 -6.08 0.50
C THR A 139 0.23 -7.03 0.06
N GLY A 140 -0.10 -8.03 0.88
CA GLY A 140 -1.21 -8.95 0.60
C GLY A 140 -2.57 -8.26 0.54
N ALA A 141 -2.81 -7.29 1.43
CA ALA A 141 -4.03 -6.49 1.44
C ALA A 141 -4.11 -5.57 0.22
N PHE A 142 -2.99 -4.93 -0.15
CA PHE A 142 -2.87 -4.11 -1.35
C PHE A 142 -3.19 -4.91 -2.62
N MET A 143 -2.60 -6.10 -2.77
CA MET A 143 -2.87 -6.96 -3.92
C MET A 143 -4.33 -7.38 -3.99
N LYS A 144 -4.95 -7.72 -2.86
CA LYS A 144 -6.37 -8.08 -2.82
C LYS A 144 -7.28 -6.89 -3.14
N TYR A 145 -6.97 -5.70 -2.64
CA TYR A 145 -7.78 -4.50 -2.85
C TYR A 145 -7.78 -4.06 -4.32
N ASN A 146 -6.63 -4.12 -4.99
CA ASN A 146 -6.49 -3.74 -6.40
C ASN A 146 -6.77 -4.90 -7.38
N ASP A 147 -7.33 -6.03 -6.90
CA ASP A 147 -7.59 -7.25 -7.69
C ASP A 147 -6.34 -7.80 -8.44
N ILE A 148 -5.12 -7.59 -7.92
CA ILE A 148 -3.88 -8.03 -8.56
C ILE A 148 -3.61 -9.49 -8.21
N ALA A 149 -3.65 -10.39 -9.20
CA ALA A 149 -3.39 -11.82 -9.02
C ALA A 149 -2.15 -12.34 -9.77
N ASP A 150 -1.73 -11.65 -10.82
CA ASP A 150 -0.53 -11.97 -11.60
C ASP A 150 0.22 -10.69 -11.98
N VAL A 151 1.40 -10.86 -12.57
CA VAL A 151 2.26 -9.77 -13.06
C VAL A 151 1.56 -8.94 -14.15
N GLU A 152 0.70 -9.57 -14.95
CA GLU A 152 -0.12 -8.90 -15.97
C GLU A 152 -1.10 -7.89 -15.35
N ASP A 153 -1.78 -8.26 -14.25
CA ASP A 153 -2.68 -7.34 -13.54
C ASP A 153 -1.90 -6.16 -12.96
N MET A 154 -0.70 -6.42 -12.42
CA MET A 154 0.18 -5.36 -11.92
C MET A 154 0.65 -4.44 -13.03
N ARG A 155 1.02 -4.99 -14.20
CA ARG A 155 1.40 -4.20 -15.38
C ARG A 155 0.23 -3.34 -15.86
N ASN A 156 -0.99 -3.89 -15.90
CA ASN A 156 -2.18 -3.14 -16.28
C ASN A 156 -2.48 -2.04 -15.27
N TRP A 157 -2.43 -2.33 -13.97
CA TRP A 157 -2.58 -1.32 -12.92
C TRP A 157 -1.55 -0.19 -13.01
N VAL A 158 -0.28 -0.50 -13.31
CA VAL A 158 0.75 0.51 -13.56
C VAL A 158 0.45 1.31 -14.82
N ARG A 159 -0.02 0.66 -15.90
CA ARG A 159 -0.37 1.35 -17.16
C ARG A 159 -1.58 2.27 -17.00
N GLU A 160 -2.58 1.84 -16.25
CA GLU A 160 -3.73 2.65 -15.84
C GLU A 160 -3.27 3.83 -14.97
N GLY A 161 -2.42 3.59 -13.97
CA GLY A 161 -1.92 4.63 -13.06
C GLY A 161 -0.95 5.64 -13.70
N VAL A 162 -0.18 5.22 -14.71
CA VAL A 162 0.67 6.10 -15.54
C VAL A 162 -0.17 6.84 -16.60
N GLY A 163 -1.45 6.51 -16.72
CA GLY A 163 -2.37 7.12 -17.66
C GLY A 163 -2.19 6.65 -19.11
N TYR A 164 -1.34 5.65 -19.38
CA TYR A 164 -1.13 5.17 -20.76
C TYR A 164 -2.43 4.68 -21.42
N ASP A 165 -3.39 4.20 -20.62
CA ASP A 165 -4.71 3.77 -21.11
C ASP A 165 -5.77 4.91 -21.06
N VAL A 166 -5.59 5.92 -20.21
CA VAL A 166 -6.50 7.08 -20.09
C VAL A 166 -6.18 8.14 -21.16
N TYR A 167 -4.89 8.37 -21.45
CA TYR A 167 -4.40 9.30 -22.49
C TYR A 167 -4.49 8.71 -23.91
N ALA A 168 -4.76 7.42 -24.07
CA ALA A 168 -5.07 6.86 -25.39
C ALA A 168 -6.44 7.33 -25.93
N GLY A 169 -7.28 7.96 -25.09
CA GLY A 169 -8.64 8.39 -25.45
C GLY A 169 -8.97 9.87 -25.24
N ASP A 170 -8.32 10.57 -24.30
CA ASP A 170 -8.69 11.96 -23.96
C ASP A 170 -7.75 13.00 -24.59
N SER A 171 -7.99 13.26 -25.87
CA SER A 171 -7.21 14.21 -26.70
C SER A 171 -7.17 15.63 -26.14
N GLU A 172 -8.07 16.01 -25.23
CA GLU A 172 -8.18 17.37 -24.71
C GLU A 172 -7.15 17.62 -23.59
N ALA A 173 -7.01 16.68 -22.66
CA ALA A 173 -5.99 16.76 -21.60
C ALA A 173 -4.56 16.74 -22.18
N ASP A 174 -4.32 15.93 -23.21
CA ASP A 174 -3.02 15.89 -23.89
C ASP A 174 -2.68 17.20 -24.58
N LYS A 175 -3.67 17.88 -25.18
CA LYS A 175 -3.48 19.20 -25.81
C LYS A 175 -3.22 20.29 -24.77
N GLU A 176 -3.89 20.23 -23.62
CA GLU A 176 -3.64 21.17 -22.53
C GLU A 176 -2.24 21.00 -21.95
N ILE A 177 -1.77 19.76 -21.79
CA ILE A 177 -0.42 19.46 -21.33
C ILE A 177 0.62 19.84 -22.38
N GLU A 178 0.36 19.57 -23.67
CA GLU A 178 1.25 19.96 -24.76
C GLU A 178 1.35 21.49 -24.87
N ALA A 179 0.23 22.21 -24.76
CA ALA A 179 0.21 23.67 -24.76
C ALA A 179 0.94 24.25 -23.54
N TRP A 180 0.78 23.65 -22.36
CA TRP A 180 1.49 24.05 -21.16
C TRP A 180 2.99 23.75 -21.23
N MET A 181 3.39 22.59 -21.76
CA MET A 181 4.79 22.25 -21.99
C MET A 181 5.43 23.15 -23.06
N ALA A 182 4.69 23.49 -24.11
CA ALA A 182 5.12 24.43 -25.13
C ALA A 182 5.29 25.85 -24.56
N ASP A 183 4.40 26.31 -23.67
CA ASP A 183 4.55 27.58 -22.95
C ASP A 183 5.79 27.59 -22.04
N ILE A 184 6.08 26.47 -21.37
CA ILE A 184 7.27 26.35 -20.52
C ILE A 184 8.56 26.27 -21.34
N LEU A 185 8.58 25.51 -22.44
CA LEU A 185 9.76 25.35 -23.30
C LEU A 185 10.02 26.59 -24.18
N SER A 186 8.99 27.36 -24.50
CA SER A 186 9.11 28.63 -25.24
C SER A 186 9.57 29.78 -24.35
N ARG A 187 9.47 29.66 -23.01
CA ARG A 187 10.13 30.55 -22.05
C ARG A 187 11.64 30.26 -22.06
N LYS A 188 12.32 30.93 -22.99
CA LYS A 188 13.75 30.78 -23.30
C LYS A 188 14.72 31.21 -22.19
N ASP A 189 14.28 31.61 -20.99
CA ASP A 189 15.16 32.10 -19.92
C ASP A 189 14.88 31.47 -18.54
N GLY A 190 15.57 30.35 -18.26
CA GLY A 190 16.22 29.97 -16.99
C GLY A 190 15.45 30.00 -15.66
N VAL A 191 15.00 28.82 -15.19
CA VAL A 191 15.01 28.21 -13.83
C VAL A 191 14.60 29.05 -12.57
N GLY A 192 14.36 30.36 -12.66
CA GLY A 192 14.01 31.24 -11.54
C GLY A 192 12.50 31.52 -11.40
N ASP A 193 11.73 31.40 -12.48
CA ASP A 193 10.37 31.97 -12.58
C ASP A 193 9.23 30.95 -12.37
N LEU A 194 9.58 29.67 -12.17
CA LEU A 194 8.59 28.62 -11.92
C LEU A 194 8.08 28.65 -10.47
N LYS A 195 8.93 29.00 -9.51
CA LYS A 195 8.51 29.07 -8.10
C LYS A 195 7.58 30.25 -7.84
N THR A 196 7.84 31.40 -8.47
CA THR A 196 7.02 32.61 -8.39
C THR A 196 5.63 32.36 -8.98
N SER A 197 5.56 31.78 -10.17
CA SER A 197 4.28 31.42 -10.82
C SER A 197 3.48 30.36 -10.06
N ILE A 198 4.14 29.36 -9.43
CA ILE A 198 3.45 28.39 -8.56
C ILE A 198 2.89 29.07 -7.31
N VAL A 199 3.66 29.98 -6.69
CA VAL A 199 3.20 30.72 -5.51
C VAL A 199 2.03 31.65 -5.86
N GLU A 200 2.08 32.29 -7.01
CA GLU A 200 1.00 33.15 -7.51
C GLU A 200 -0.29 32.34 -7.79
N LYS A 201 -0.17 31.19 -8.46
CA LYS A 201 -1.30 30.26 -8.69
C LYS A 201 -1.91 29.72 -7.40
N MET A 202 -1.08 29.43 -6.39
CA MET A 202 -1.55 29.01 -5.06
C MET A 202 -2.30 30.14 -4.33
N ALA A 203 -1.84 31.38 -4.47
CA ALA A 203 -2.53 32.54 -3.90
C ALA A 203 -3.88 32.78 -4.60
N GLU A 204 -3.94 32.66 -5.92
CA GLU A 204 -5.17 32.78 -6.71
C GLU A 204 -6.21 31.73 -6.30
N LEU A 205 -5.80 30.46 -6.12
CA LEU A 205 -6.68 29.39 -5.64
C LEU A 205 -7.24 29.66 -4.24
N ALA A 206 -6.42 30.20 -3.34
CA ALA A 206 -6.87 30.57 -1.99
C ALA A 206 -7.89 31.70 -1.98
N GLU A 207 -7.79 32.65 -2.92
CA GLU A 207 -8.78 33.71 -3.09
C GLU A 207 -10.09 33.20 -3.70
N LEU A 208 -10.02 32.29 -4.65
CA LEU A 208 -11.20 31.64 -5.23
C LEU A 208 -11.97 30.82 -4.20
N ASP A 209 -11.29 30.11 -3.30
CA ASP A 209 -11.93 29.36 -2.22
C ASP A 209 -12.62 30.28 -1.20
N LYS A 210 -11.99 31.40 -0.84
CA LYS A 210 -12.64 32.43 0.01
C LYS A 210 -13.85 33.05 -0.68
N LYS A 211 -13.78 33.32 -1.98
CA LYS A 211 -14.92 33.87 -2.74
C LYS A 211 -16.08 32.87 -2.83
N LYS A 212 -15.76 31.57 -2.99
CA LYS A 212 -16.76 30.50 -2.97
C LYS A 212 -17.40 30.34 -1.60
N SER A 213 -16.64 30.40 -0.51
CA SER A 213 -17.20 30.30 0.85
C SER A 213 -18.13 31.48 1.16
N VAL A 214 -17.73 32.71 0.80
CA VAL A 214 -18.59 33.89 0.95
C VAL A 214 -19.86 33.78 0.10
N SER A 215 -19.75 33.30 -1.15
CA SER A 215 -20.91 33.08 -2.00
C SER A 215 -21.88 32.03 -1.44
N GLN A 216 -21.36 30.99 -0.78
CA GLN A 216 -22.16 29.97 -0.11
C GLN A 216 -22.88 30.53 1.12
N GLU A 217 -22.18 31.32 1.95
CA GLU A 217 -22.78 31.99 3.11
C GLU A 217 -23.89 32.96 2.70
N LEU A 218 -23.68 33.74 1.63
CA LEU A 218 -24.70 34.64 1.10
C LEU A 218 -25.94 33.89 0.59
N ALA A 219 -25.75 32.76 -0.08
CA ALA A 219 -26.85 31.91 -0.53
C ALA A 219 -27.62 31.29 0.65
N GLU A 220 -26.94 30.97 1.76
CA GLU A 220 -27.58 30.47 2.98
C GLU A 220 -28.38 31.58 3.68
N LEU A 221 -27.85 32.80 3.75
CA LEU A 221 -28.56 33.95 4.31
C LEU A 221 -29.79 34.33 3.50
N GLU A 222 -29.73 34.27 2.17
CA GLU A 222 -30.88 34.53 1.32
C GLU A 222 -31.99 33.49 1.55
N LYS A 223 -31.62 32.21 1.71
CA LYS A 223 -32.58 31.15 2.08
C LYS A 223 -33.21 31.38 3.45
N LYS A 224 -32.41 31.77 4.46
CA LYS A 224 -32.91 32.08 5.81
C LYS A 224 -33.85 33.29 5.80
N LYS A 225 -33.53 34.33 5.03
CA LYS A 225 -34.38 35.51 4.86
C LYS A 225 -35.71 35.15 4.21
N LYS A 226 -35.71 34.39 3.12
CA LYS A 226 -36.95 33.90 2.46
C LYS A 226 -37.80 33.03 3.40
N ALA A 227 -37.17 32.19 4.22
CA ALA A 227 -37.87 31.37 5.20
C ALA A 227 -38.51 32.20 6.33
N LEU A 228 -37.85 33.27 6.78
CA LEU A 228 -38.40 34.21 7.77
C LEU A 228 -39.57 35.01 7.18
N GLU A 229 -39.42 35.56 5.97
CA GLU A 229 -40.51 36.29 5.29
C GLU A 229 -41.74 35.39 5.02
N ALA A 230 -41.52 34.10 4.71
CA ALA A 230 -42.60 33.13 4.57
C ALA A 230 -43.31 32.84 5.90
N ARG A 231 -42.59 32.92 7.03
CA ARG A 231 -43.13 32.71 8.37
C ARG A 231 -43.87 33.94 8.92
N GLU A 232 -43.48 35.14 8.52
CA GLU A 232 -44.19 36.39 8.88
C GLU A 232 -45.47 36.61 8.08
N ARG A 233 -45.63 35.92 6.93
CA ARG A 233 -46.83 36.00 6.06
C ARG A 233 -47.88 34.92 6.34
N ALA A 234 -47.61 33.99 7.25
CA ALA A 234 -48.52 32.91 7.67
C ALA A 234 -49.14 33.22 9.04
#